data_AF-A0A1A3AU85-F1
#
_entry.id   AF-A0A1A3AU85-F1
#
_cell.length_a   1.000
_cell.length_b   1.000
_cell.length_c   1.000
_cell.angle_alpha   90.00
_cell.angle_beta   90.00
_cell.angle_gamma   90.00
#
_symmetry.space_group_name_H-M   'P 1'
#
loop_
_entity.id
_entity.type
_entity.pdbx_description
1 polymer ?
#
loop_
_entity_poly.entity_id
_entity_poly.type
_entity_poly.pdbx_seq_one_letter_code
_entity_poly.pdbx_strand_id
1 'polypeptide(L)'
;MSAVDPQSDALATLDWQDITCQSEGGCTNRATHIVYRHAVDQCNRPNLDPSGNIVEILCIGCLRRLKTQVLAQVDRINRCPGGYCLTCGAPVHKLSDVMRKMVQLRTYA
;
A
#
# COMPACT_ATOMS: atom_id res chain seq x y z
N MET A 1 -21.97 -13.74 35.45
CA MET A 1 -22.40 -12.88 34.33
C MET A 1 -21.44 -11.71 34.30
N SER A 2 -20.41 -11.77 33.43
CA SER A 2 -19.45 -10.67 33.31
C SER A 2 -20.17 -9.47 32.70
N ALA A 3 -20.09 -8.33 33.37
CA ALA A 3 -20.53 -7.07 32.81
C ALA A 3 -19.79 -6.87 31.49
N VAL A 4 -20.53 -6.87 30.38
CA VAL A 4 -19.98 -6.57 29.06
C VAL A 4 -19.50 -5.12 29.14
N ASP A 5 -18.22 -4.90 28.82
CA ASP A 5 -17.62 -3.56 28.85
C ASP A 5 -18.34 -2.69 27.81
N PRO A 6 -18.99 -1.59 28.20
CA PRO A 6 -19.73 -0.73 27.27
C PRO A 6 -18.85 -0.17 26.14
N GLN A 7 -17.53 -0.13 26.30
CA GLN A 7 -16.60 0.19 25.20
C GLN A 7 -16.51 -0.94 24.16
N SER A 8 -16.62 -2.20 24.56
CA SER A 8 -16.62 -3.35 23.66
C SER A 8 -17.84 -3.35 22.73
N ASP A 9 -19.01 -3.01 23.26
CA ASP A 9 -20.26 -2.93 22.47
C ASP A 9 -20.21 -1.75 21.49
N ALA A 10 -19.66 -0.60 21.91
CA ALA A 10 -19.49 0.54 21.03
C ALA A 10 -18.56 0.24 19.85
N LEU A 11 -17.41 -0.43 20.10
CA LEU A 11 -16.50 -0.85 19.03
C LEU A 11 -17.19 -1.81 18.07
N ALA A 12 -17.93 -2.80 18.56
CA ALA A 12 -18.63 -3.77 17.70
C ALA A 12 -19.64 -3.14 16.72
N THR A 13 -20.17 -1.95 17.03
CA THR A 13 -21.12 -1.23 16.17
C THR A 13 -20.46 -0.37 15.08
N LEU A 14 -19.14 -0.17 15.13
CA LEU A 14 -18.41 0.55 14.08
C LEU A 14 -18.20 -0.35 12.86
N ASP A 15 -18.25 0.25 11.67
CA ASP A 15 -17.91 -0.45 10.44
C ASP A 15 -16.39 -0.59 10.32
N TRP A 16 -15.88 -1.75 10.71
CA TRP A 16 -14.47 -2.13 10.54
C TRP A 16 -14.17 -2.76 9.18
N GLN A 17 -15.20 -3.02 8.37
CA GLN A 17 -15.08 -3.76 7.13
C GLN A 17 -14.99 -2.84 5.91
N ASP A 18 -15.72 -1.71 5.92
CA ASP A 18 -15.67 -0.76 4.81
C ASP A 18 -14.53 0.22 4.96
N ILE A 19 -13.46 -0.05 4.23
CA ILE A 19 -12.27 0.82 4.20
C ILE A 19 -12.35 1.66 2.93
N THR A 20 -12.35 2.98 3.09
CA THR A 20 -12.24 3.91 1.97
C THR A 20 -10.81 3.97 1.43
N CYS A 21 -10.67 4.35 0.16
CA CYS A 21 -9.37 4.48 -0.50
C CYS A 21 -8.48 5.49 0.25
N GLN A 22 -7.30 5.06 0.67
CA GLN A 22 -6.35 5.87 1.43
C GLN A 22 -5.32 6.57 0.52
N SER A 23 -5.70 6.87 -0.72
CA SER A 23 -4.81 7.59 -1.63
C SER A 23 -4.65 9.03 -1.16
N GLU A 24 -3.43 9.57 -1.21
CA GLU A 24 -3.14 10.97 -0.84
C GLU A 24 -3.97 12.01 -1.62
N GLY A 25 -4.50 11.65 -2.79
CA GLY A 25 -5.39 12.50 -3.60
C GLY A 25 -6.83 12.65 -3.07
N GLY A 26 -7.15 12.17 -1.86
CA GLY A 26 -8.46 12.35 -1.23
C GLY A 26 -9.60 11.53 -1.85
N CYS A 27 -9.29 10.38 -2.45
CA CYS A 27 -10.30 9.49 -3.03
C CYS A 27 -11.18 8.87 -1.94
N THR A 28 -12.50 8.98 -2.06
CA THR A 28 -13.46 8.40 -1.10
C THR A 28 -14.10 7.10 -1.58
N ASN A 29 -13.69 6.58 -2.74
CA ASN A 29 -14.17 5.29 -3.23
C ASN A 29 -13.81 4.16 -2.28
N ARG A 30 -14.63 3.12 -2.22
CA ARG A 30 -14.32 1.89 -1.50
C ARG A 30 -12.99 1.29 -1.92
N ALA A 31 -12.14 0.97 -0.95
CA ALA A 31 -10.90 0.27 -1.21
C ALA A 31 -11.14 -1.20 -1.53
N THR A 32 -10.30 -1.74 -2.39
CA THR A 32 -10.42 -3.13 -2.86
C THR A 32 -9.08 -3.85 -2.84
N HIS A 33 -7.98 -3.14 -2.63
CA HIS A 33 -6.64 -3.69 -2.70
C HIS A 33 -5.74 -3.13 -1.60
N ILE A 34 -4.89 -3.98 -1.05
CA ILE A 34 -3.73 -3.59 -0.25
C ILE A 34 -2.50 -3.73 -1.15
N VAL A 35 -1.68 -2.70 -1.20
CA VAL A 35 -0.47 -2.62 -2.01
C VAL A 35 0.72 -2.42 -1.11
N TYR A 36 1.76 -3.23 -1.30
CA TYR A 36 3.05 -3.08 -0.64
C TYR A 36 4.02 -2.50 -1.66
N ARG A 37 4.28 -1.20 -1.51
CA ARG A 37 5.19 -0.46 -2.39
C ARG A 37 6.50 -0.19 -1.67
N HIS A 38 7.61 -0.63 -2.23
CA HIS A 38 8.94 -0.32 -1.74
C HIS A 38 9.12 1.20 -1.59
N ALA A 39 9.50 1.65 -0.39
CA ALA A 39 9.93 3.02 -0.17
C ALA A 39 11.37 3.19 -0.70
N VAL A 40 11.53 3.28 -2.02
CA VAL A 40 12.85 3.40 -2.65
C VAL A 40 13.63 4.56 -2.01
N ASP A 41 14.89 4.27 -1.64
CA ASP A 41 15.84 5.15 -0.93
C ASP A 41 15.40 5.64 0.47
N GLN A 42 14.29 5.13 0.98
CA GLN A 42 13.73 5.49 2.27
C GLN A 42 13.19 4.27 3.02
N CYS A 43 13.61 3.06 2.65
CA CYS A 43 13.05 1.80 3.14
C CYS A 43 13.47 1.46 4.58
N ASN A 44 14.19 2.35 5.25
CA ASN A 44 14.60 2.29 6.65
C ASN A 44 13.90 3.33 7.55
N ARG A 45 12.92 4.07 7.01
CA ARG A 45 12.17 5.06 7.79
C ARG A 45 11.17 4.40 8.75
N PRO A 46 10.83 5.08 9.87
CA PRO A 46 9.73 4.64 10.72
C PRO A 46 8.41 4.58 9.96
N ASN A 47 7.46 3.78 10.44
CA ASN A 47 6.11 3.58 9.88
C ASN A 47 6.06 2.86 8.52
N LEU A 48 7.12 2.14 8.16
CA LEU A 48 7.11 1.17 7.07
C LEU A 48 6.85 -0.24 7.61
N ASP A 49 6.44 -1.15 6.73
CA ASP A 49 6.44 -2.57 7.09
C ASP A 49 7.88 -3.08 7.32
N PRO A 50 8.06 -4.27 7.95
CA PRO A 50 9.39 -4.82 8.22
C PRO A 50 10.26 -5.06 6.98
N SER A 51 9.68 -5.06 5.78
CA SER A 51 10.39 -5.21 4.50
C SER A 51 10.69 -3.85 3.83
N GLY A 52 10.41 -2.73 4.50
CA GLY A 52 10.66 -1.39 4.02
C GLY A 52 9.65 -0.91 2.96
N ASN A 53 8.41 -1.39 3.03
CA ASN A 53 7.33 -0.98 2.14
C ASN A 53 6.41 0.03 2.80
N ILE A 54 5.93 0.98 1.99
CA ILE A 54 4.71 1.74 2.21
C ILE A 54 3.54 0.80 1.93
N VAL A 55 2.63 0.67 2.89
CA VAL A 55 1.39 -0.11 2.72
C VAL A 55 0.27 0.86 2.40
N GLU A 56 -0.31 0.73 1.20
CA GLU A 56 -1.39 1.58 0.72
C GLU A 56 -2.67 0.75 0.53
N ILE A 57 -3.81 1.26 1.00
CA ILE A 57 -5.12 0.62 0.82
C ILE A 57 -5.90 1.40 -0.24
N LEU A 58 -6.05 0.85 -1.44
CA LEU A 58 -6.50 1.59 -2.62
C LEU A 58 -7.76 0.98 -3.24
N CYS A 59 -8.58 1.84 -3.86
CA CYS A 59 -9.57 1.40 -4.84
C CYS A 59 -8.87 0.97 -6.13
N ILE A 60 -9.55 0.20 -6.99
CA ILE A 60 -8.99 -0.27 -8.27
C ILE A 60 -8.56 0.89 -9.19
N GLY A 61 -9.26 2.03 -9.13
CA GLY A 61 -8.91 3.23 -9.91
C GLY A 61 -7.58 3.84 -9.48
N CYS A 62 -7.40 4.08 -8.17
CA CYS A 62 -6.15 4.60 -7.62
C CYS A 62 -5.01 3.61 -7.79
N LEU A 63 -5.26 2.30 -7.65
CA LEU A 63 -4.27 1.27 -7.93
C LEU A 63 -3.73 1.35 -9.37
N ARG A 64 -4.61 1.47 -10.37
CA ARG A 64 -4.20 1.61 -11.78
C ARG A 64 -3.38 2.88 -12.02
N ARG A 65 -3.76 3.99 -11.38
CA ARG A 65 -3.01 5.25 -11.45
C ARG A 65 -1.62 5.10 -10.84
N LEU A 66 -1.51 4.53 -9.65
CA LEU A 66 -0.24 4.25 -8.98
C LEU A 66 0.65 3.36 -9.85
N LYS A 67 0.10 2.26 -10.39
CA LYS A 67 0.81 1.34 -11.30
C LYS A 67 1.40 2.09 -12.50
N THR A 68 0.61 2.99 -13.11
CA THR A 68 1.06 3.80 -14.25
C THR A 68 2.19 4.75 -13.87
N GLN A 69 2.10 5.41 -12.71
CA GLN A 69 3.15 6.30 -12.20
C GLN A 69 4.45 5.53 -11.92
N VAL A 70 4.36 4.36 -11.27
CA VAL A 70 5.52 3.53 -10.97
C VAL A 70 6.17 3.01 -12.26
N LEU A 71 5.40 2.56 -13.24
CA LEU A 71 5.93 2.17 -14.55
C LEU A 71 6.73 3.32 -15.20
N ALA A 72 6.17 4.53 -15.21
CA ALA A 72 6.88 5.69 -15.75
C ALA A 72 8.16 6.08 -14.96
N GLN A 73 8.24 5.76 -13.67
CA GLN A 73 9.45 5.94 -12.87
C GLN A 73 10.50 4.86 -13.20
N VAL A 74 10.08 3.60 -13.23
CA VAL A 74 10.93 2.46 -13.60
C VAL A 74 11.50 2.62 -15.02
N ASP A 75 10.68 3.03 -15.98
CA ASP A 75 11.12 3.31 -17.36
C ASP A 75 12.18 4.40 -17.42
N ARG A 76 12.11 5.41 -16.55
CA ARG A 76 13.14 6.46 -16.45
C ARG A 76 14.42 5.90 -15.84
N ILE A 77 14.32 5.10 -14.79
CA ILE A 77 15.47 4.45 -14.15
C ILE A 77 16.19 3.56 -15.17
N ASN A 78 15.45 2.76 -15.94
CA ASN A 78 16.02 1.82 -16.91
C ASN A 78 16.76 2.49 -18.08
N ARG A 79 16.61 3.79 -18.29
CA ARG A 79 17.44 4.55 -19.25
C ARG A 79 18.88 4.72 -18.75
N CYS A 80 19.13 4.53 -17.47
CA CYS A 80 20.45 4.53 -16.85
C CYS A 80 20.74 3.14 -16.27
N PRO A 81 21.83 2.46 -16.68
CA PRO A 81 22.13 1.13 -16.16
C PRO A 81 22.40 1.17 -14.64
N GLY A 82 21.91 0.16 -13.92
CA GLY A 82 22.26 -0.08 -12.52
C GLY A 82 21.44 0.67 -11.46
N GLY A 83 20.18 1.02 -11.72
CA GLY A 83 19.28 1.53 -10.68
C GLY A 83 19.00 0.51 -9.55
N TYR A 84 19.39 0.86 -8.33
CA TYR A 84 19.07 0.13 -7.10
C TYR A 84 18.66 1.11 -6.00
N CYS A 85 17.98 0.60 -4.98
CA CYS A 85 17.66 1.36 -3.77
C CYS A 85 18.94 1.55 -2.94
N LEU A 86 19.33 2.80 -2.69
CA LEU A 86 20.54 3.16 -1.96
C LEU A 86 20.50 2.75 -0.48
N THR A 87 19.32 2.47 0.06
CA THR A 87 19.15 2.06 1.46
C THR A 87 19.36 0.56 1.67
N CYS A 88 18.78 -0.30 0.81
CA CYS A 88 18.82 -1.75 0.98
C CYS A 88 19.55 -2.52 -0.13
N GLY A 89 19.99 -1.83 -1.19
CA GLY A 89 20.64 -2.43 -2.35
C GLY A 89 19.70 -3.21 -3.29
N ALA A 90 18.40 -3.28 -3.00
CA ALA A 90 17.45 -4.00 -3.84
C ALA A 90 17.32 -3.35 -5.24
N PRO A 91 17.14 -4.13 -6.31
CA PRO A 91 16.94 -3.60 -7.66
C PRO A 91 15.66 -2.75 -7.73
N VAL A 92 15.58 -1.86 -8.73
CA VAL A 92 14.39 -1.03 -9.03
C VAL A 92 14.10 -0.98 -10.54
N HIS A 93 14.26 -2.11 -11.23
CA HIS A 93 14.24 -2.21 -12.69
C HIS A 93 12.92 -2.67 -13.29
N LYS A 94 12.06 -3.30 -12.49
CA LYS A 94 10.74 -3.75 -12.93
C LYS A 94 9.67 -3.29 -11.96
N LEU A 95 8.43 -3.30 -12.42
CA LEU A 95 7.28 -2.95 -11.60
C LEU A 95 7.24 -3.74 -10.28
N SER A 96 7.55 -5.03 -10.30
CA SER A 96 7.53 -5.88 -9.11
C SER A 96 8.67 -5.63 -8.11
N ASP A 97 9.72 -4.93 -8.52
CA ASP A 97 10.76 -4.48 -7.57
C ASP A 97 10.24 -3.35 -6.67
N VAL A 98 9.33 -2.54 -7.22
CA VAL A 98 8.73 -1.38 -6.55
C VAL A 98 7.37 -1.73 -5.95
N MET A 99 6.43 -2.28 -6.72
CA MET A 99 5.14 -2.81 -6.25
C MET A 99 5.28 -4.31 -5.93
N ARG A 100 5.81 -4.61 -4.75
CA ARG A 100 6.27 -5.96 -4.39
C ARG A 100 5.13 -6.96 -4.12
N LYS A 101 4.00 -6.48 -3.61
CA LYS A 101 2.83 -7.32 -3.32
C LYS A 101 1.54 -6.53 -3.49
N MET A 102 0.53 -7.22 -4.02
CA MET A 102 -0.84 -6.70 -4.10
C MET A 102 -1.78 -7.79 -3.61
N VAL A 103 -2.70 -7.44 -2.73
CA VAL A 103 -3.70 -8.35 -2.17
C VAL A 103 -5.07 -7.73 -2.38
N GLN A 104 -5.99 -8.48 -2.98
CA GLN A 104 -7.38 -8.04 -3.07
C GLN A 104 -8.02 -8.19 -1.68
N LEU A 105 -8.67 -7.13 -1.19
CA LEU A 105 -9.51 -7.18 -0.02
C LEU A 105 -10.68 -8.11 -0.33
N ARG A 106 -10.80 -9.21 0.41
CA ARG A 106 -11.97 -10.09 0.29
C ARG A 106 -13.19 -9.32 0.74
N THR A 107 -14.18 -9.22 -0.12
CA THR A 107 -15.51 -8.81 0.28
C THR A 107 -16.10 -10.03 0.99
N TYR A 108 -16.20 -9.99 2.31
CA TYR A 108 -17.11 -10.89 3.00
C TYR A 108 -18.50 -10.39 2.67
N ALA A 109 -19.20 -11.15 1.80
CA ALA A 109 -20.59 -10.90 1.44
C ALA A 109 -21.50 -11.44 2.54
#